data_AF-B7HCQ1-F1
#
_entry.id   AF-B7HCQ1-F1
#
_cell.length_a   1.000
_cell.length_b   1.000
_cell.length_c   1.000
_cell.angle_alpha   90.00
_cell.angle_beta   90.00
_cell.angle_gamma   90.00
#
_symmetry.space_group_name_H-M   'P 1'
#
loop_
_entity.id
_entity.type
_entity.pdbx_description
1 polymer ?
#
loop_
_entity_poly.entity_id
_entity_poly.type
_entity_poly.pdbx_seq_one_letter_code
_entity_poly.pdbx_strand_id
1 'polypeptide(L)'
;MVNQVIDKDLPDFKIENGELKADIDQPIEKEEGNTLFVFDPNSTDLEKYQNKTGLFVLKDKVVSMGNGQTQTYSYNDLLGASLEKKDLQEFISLFDNIYPILLFVIGFLVYLFQLFITFVGVTLLAFIGSAMSGQRKLSYKQVWTLTAYSYTIPTIFFMIMDACKIVVPGSTFIYIAVVLIVLYLTIKEVPKPKEK
;
A
#
# COMPACT_ATOMS: atom_id res chain seq x y z
N MET A 1 11.29 12.69 -8.28
CA MET A 1 12.56 11.94 -8.45
C MET A 1 12.66 11.36 -9.86
N VAL A 2 11.67 10.61 -10.37
CA VAL A 2 11.69 10.04 -11.74
C VAL A 2 11.82 11.11 -12.84
N ASN A 3 11.07 12.21 -12.75
CA ASN A 3 11.16 13.33 -13.69
C ASN A 3 12.56 13.97 -13.78
N GLN A 4 13.34 14.00 -12.70
CA GLN A 4 14.68 14.60 -12.72
C GLN A 4 15.72 13.72 -13.43
N VAL A 5 15.60 12.40 -13.30
CA VAL A 5 16.51 11.43 -13.93
C VAL A 5 16.33 11.42 -15.45
N ILE A 6 15.10 11.58 -15.92
CA ILE A 6 14.76 11.55 -17.35
C ILE A 6 15.05 12.89 -18.04
N ASP A 7 14.84 14.01 -17.35
CA ASP A 7 15.07 15.34 -17.95
C ASP A 7 16.55 15.72 -18.06
N LYS A 8 17.37 15.38 -17.06
CA LYS A 8 18.75 15.90 -16.99
C LYS A 8 19.81 14.93 -17.46
N ASP A 9 19.58 13.63 -17.35
CA ASP A 9 20.67 12.67 -17.40
C ASP A 9 20.50 11.60 -18.49
N LEU A 10 19.33 11.50 -19.13
CA LEU A 10 19.14 10.62 -20.27
C LEU A 10 19.27 11.41 -21.59
N PRO A 11 20.09 10.92 -22.54
CA PRO A 11 20.17 11.49 -23.89
C PRO A 11 18.82 11.33 -24.60
N ASP A 12 18.66 11.99 -25.74
CA ASP A 12 17.51 11.70 -26.59
C ASP A 12 17.61 10.28 -27.12
N PHE A 13 16.52 9.53 -27.00
CA PHE A 13 16.45 8.13 -27.40
C PHE A 13 15.14 7.83 -28.12
N LYS A 14 15.21 6.80 -28.95
CA LYS A 14 14.08 6.29 -29.72
C LYS A 14 14.07 4.77 -29.72
N ILE A 15 12.92 4.19 -29.46
CA ILE A 15 12.70 2.75 -29.58
C ILE A 15 11.91 2.51 -30.86
N GLU A 16 12.50 1.80 -31.82
CA GLU A 16 11.88 1.43 -33.09
C GLU A 16 12.19 -0.02 -33.42
N ASN A 17 11.19 -0.77 -33.89
CA ASN A 17 11.33 -2.19 -34.28
C ASN A 17 11.93 -3.08 -33.18
N GLY A 18 11.65 -2.76 -31.91
CA GLY A 18 12.16 -3.52 -30.76
C GLY A 18 13.61 -3.20 -30.38
N GLU A 19 14.22 -2.16 -30.95
CA GLU A 19 15.57 -1.72 -30.59
C GLU A 19 15.59 -0.27 -30.07
N LEU A 20 16.30 -0.07 -28.97
CA LEU A 20 16.65 1.22 -28.39
C LEU A 20 17.82 1.85 -29.18
N LYS A 21 17.62 3.08 -29.64
CA LYS A 21 18.61 3.91 -30.32
C LYS A 21 18.83 5.17 -29.50
N ALA A 22 20.07 5.41 -29.07
CA ALA A 22 20.49 6.66 -28.45
C ALA A 22 21.95 6.93 -28.83
N ASP A 23 22.31 8.20 -29.03
CA ASP A 23 23.65 8.62 -29.43
C ASP A 23 24.57 8.74 -28.20
N ILE A 24 24.98 7.61 -27.65
CA ILE A 24 25.94 7.54 -26.54
C ILE A 24 26.99 6.46 -26.77
N ASP A 25 28.25 6.82 -26.52
CA ASP A 25 29.40 5.91 -26.65
C ASP A 25 29.60 5.00 -25.43
N GLN A 26 29.13 5.45 -24.24
CA GLN A 26 29.28 4.72 -22.98
C GLN A 26 27.95 4.59 -22.22
N PRO A 27 27.76 3.48 -21.49
CA PRO A 27 26.55 3.27 -20.70
C PRO A 27 26.42 4.29 -19.58
N ILE A 28 25.18 4.73 -19.33
CA ILE A 28 24.86 5.62 -18.22
C ILE A 28 24.48 4.75 -17.02
N GLU A 29 25.35 4.72 -16.01
CA GLU A 29 25.14 3.98 -14.77
C GLU A 29 24.89 4.97 -13.61
N LYS A 30 23.81 4.78 -12.86
CA LYS A 30 23.45 5.58 -11.69
C LYS A 30 23.09 4.71 -10.50
N GLU A 31 23.72 4.97 -9.37
CA GLU A 31 23.50 4.21 -8.14
C GLU A 31 22.78 5.09 -7.11
N GLU A 32 21.60 4.66 -6.67
CA GLU A 32 20.87 5.25 -5.54
C GLU A 32 20.65 4.19 -4.45
N GLY A 33 21.42 4.30 -3.37
CA GLY A 33 21.37 3.33 -2.28
C GLY A 33 21.89 1.96 -2.71
N ASN A 34 21.01 0.95 -2.70
CA ASN A 34 21.32 -0.41 -3.16
C ASN A 34 20.71 -0.73 -4.54
N THR A 35 20.26 0.30 -5.26
CA THR A 35 19.60 0.16 -6.57
C THR A 35 20.48 0.78 -7.65
N LEU A 36 20.78 0.00 -8.69
CA LEU A 36 21.52 0.45 -9.87
C LEU A 36 20.56 0.68 -11.04
N PHE A 37 20.59 1.86 -11.61
CA PHE A 37 19.96 2.17 -12.89
C PHE A 37 21.03 2.15 -13.98
N VAL A 38 20.81 1.39 -15.06
CA VAL A 38 21.72 1.33 -16.21
C VAL A 38 20.93 1.63 -17.48
N PHE A 39 21.48 2.49 -18.32
CA PHE A 39 20.98 2.77 -19.66
C PHE A 39 22.11 2.53 -20.67
N ASP A 40 21.99 1.46 -21.46
CA ASP A 40 22.98 1.04 -22.44
C ASP A 40 22.30 0.59 -23.75
N PRO A 41 22.24 1.46 -24.78
CA PRO A 41 21.65 1.13 -26.07
C PRO A 41 22.54 0.24 -26.94
N ASN A 42 23.80 0.01 -26.58
CA ASN A 42 24.78 -0.71 -27.39
C ASN A 42 24.98 -2.15 -26.91
N SER A 43 24.59 -2.47 -25.68
CA SER A 43 24.75 -3.78 -25.09
C SER A 43 23.41 -4.50 -24.86
N THR A 44 23.44 -5.82 -24.98
CA THR A 44 22.38 -6.74 -24.53
C THR A 44 22.81 -7.57 -23.32
N ASP A 45 24.05 -7.36 -22.86
CA ASP A 45 24.73 -8.17 -21.88
C ASP A 45 24.36 -7.75 -20.45
N LEU A 46 24.08 -8.75 -19.63
CA LEU A 46 23.70 -8.63 -18.22
C LEU A 46 24.74 -9.26 -17.30
N GLU A 47 25.76 -9.94 -17.84
CA GLU A 47 26.78 -10.63 -17.04
C GLU A 47 27.50 -9.66 -16.11
N LYS A 48 27.75 -8.43 -16.57
CA LYS A 48 28.37 -7.34 -15.79
C LYS A 48 27.56 -6.92 -14.55
N TYR A 49 26.25 -7.19 -14.54
CA TYR A 49 25.33 -6.71 -13.51
C TYR A 49 24.68 -7.84 -12.70
N GLN A 50 25.15 -9.08 -12.86
CA GLN A 50 24.67 -10.20 -12.07
C GLN A 50 24.77 -9.89 -10.56
N ASN A 51 23.71 -10.24 -9.83
CA ASN A 51 23.56 -10.01 -8.39
C ASN A 51 23.38 -8.54 -7.96
N LYS A 52 23.28 -7.58 -8.89
CA LYS A 52 22.87 -6.22 -8.57
C LYS A 52 21.35 -6.11 -8.55
N THR A 53 20.83 -5.30 -7.64
CA THR A 53 19.41 -4.91 -7.63
C THR A 53 19.27 -3.63 -8.42
N GLY A 54 18.34 -3.54 -9.36
CA GLY A 54 18.36 -2.45 -10.32
C GLY A 54 17.42 -2.60 -11.51
N LEU A 55 17.38 -1.53 -12.31
CA LEU A 55 16.66 -1.47 -13.58
C LEU A 55 17.67 -1.21 -14.71
N PHE A 56 17.69 -2.10 -15.69
CA PHE A 56 18.65 -2.14 -16.79
C PHE A 56 17.89 -1.94 -18.11
N VAL A 57 18.07 -0.80 -18.74
CA VAL A 57 17.50 -0.44 -20.04
C VAL A 57 18.57 -0.74 -21.09
N LEU A 58 18.40 -1.85 -21.82
CA LEU A 58 19.38 -2.38 -22.77
C LEU A 58 18.90 -2.18 -24.21
N LYS A 59 19.73 -2.57 -25.19
CA LYS A 59 19.42 -2.43 -26.62
C LYS A 59 18.05 -3.00 -27.03
N ASP A 60 17.66 -4.17 -26.53
CA ASP A 60 16.49 -4.93 -27.01
C ASP A 60 15.41 -5.17 -25.94
N LYS A 61 15.72 -4.85 -24.69
CA LYS A 61 14.90 -5.21 -23.53
C LYS A 61 15.13 -4.30 -22.34
N VAL A 62 14.16 -4.29 -21.43
CA VAL A 62 14.29 -3.76 -20.08
C VAL A 62 14.34 -4.94 -19.11
N VAL A 63 15.30 -4.93 -18.20
CA VAL A 63 15.43 -5.95 -17.16
C VAL A 63 15.34 -5.32 -15.78
N SER A 64 14.49 -5.87 -14.93
CA SER A 64 14.39 -5.52 -13.52
C SER A 64 14.94 -6.67 -12.69
N MET A 65 15.94 -6.39 -11.85
CA MET A 65 16.51 -7.35 -10.92
C MET A 65 16.28 -6.89 -9.49
N GLY A 66 15.72 -7.74 -8.65
CA GLY A 66 15.49 -7.43 -7.24
C GLY A 66 14.89 -8.62 -6.48
N ASN A 67 15.21 -8.72 -5.19
CA ASN A 67 14.72 -9.79 -4.31
C ASN A 67 14.94 -11.21 -4.87
N GLY A 68 16.07 -11.44 -5.56
CA GLY A 68 16.39 -12.74 -6.17
C GLY A 68 15.56 -13.09 -7.41
N GLN A 69 14.74 -12.17 -7.91
CA GLN A 69 13.99 -12.33 -9.16
C GLN A 69 14.58 -11.44 -10.26
N THR A 70 14.60 -11.97 -11.48
CA THR A 70 14.93 -11.23 -12.70
C THR A 70 13.72 -11.26 -13.61
N GLN A 71 13.21 -10.08 -13.95
CA GLN A 71 12.09 -9.91 -14.87
C GLN A 71 12.60 -9.20 -16.11
N THR A 72 12.46 -9.85 -17.27
CA THR A 72 12.90 -9.34 -18.56
C THR A 72 11.69 -9.04 -19.41
N TYR A 73 11.68 -7.85 -20.00
CA TYR A 73 10.61 -7.38 -20.85
C TYR A 73 11.21 -6.91 -22.18
N SER A 74 10.81 -7.53 -23.30
CA SER A 74 11.17 -7.01 -24.62
C SER A 74 10.39 -5.74 -24.93
N TYR A 75 10.98 -4.81 -25.68
CA TYR A 75 10.27 -3.62 -26.13
C TYR A 75 9.04 -3.97 -26.98
N ASN A 76 9.09 -5.05 -27.75
CA ASN A 76 7.96 -5.52 -28.56
C ASN A 76 6.78 -5.99 -27.70
N ASP A 77 7.05 -6.56 -26.52
CA ASP A 77 6.01 -7.07 -25.61
C ASP A 77 5.40 -5.95 -24.77
N LEU A 78 6.20 -4.94 -24.42
CA LEU A 78 5.75 -3.82 -23.59
C LEU A 78 4.94 -2.81 -24.40
N LEU A 79 5.38 -2.50 -25.62
CA LEU A 79 5.03 -1.25 -26.31
C LEU A 79 4.97 -1.53 -27.82
N GLY A 80 3.80 -1.94 -28.32
CA GLY A 80 3.56 -2.30 -29.72
C GLY A 80 3.69 -1.17 -30.76
N ALA A 81 4.30 -0.03 -30.40
CA ALA A 81 4.57 1.10 -31.28
C ALA A 81 5.91 1.76 -30.93
N SER A 82 6.50 2.48 -31.89
CA SER A 82 7.71 3.28 -31.68
C SER A 82 7.50 4.30 -30.57
N LEU A 83 8.50 4.45 -29.69
CA LEU A 83 8.46 5.39 -28.56
C LEU A 83 9.65 6.33 -28.62
N GLU A 84 9.38 7.61 -28.47
CA GLU A 84 10.41 8.63 -28.28
C GLU A 84 10.47 9.05 -26.80
N LYS A 85 11.62 9.58 -26.39
CA LYS A 85 11.79 10.17 -25.05
C LYS A 85 10.68 11.15 -24.69
N LYS A 86 10.19 11.92 -25.67
CA LYS A 86 9.08 12.88 -25.49
C LYS A 86 7.78 12.20 -25.08
N ASP A 87 7.44 11.07 -25.69
CA ASP A 87 6.23 10.32 -25.35
C ASP A 87 6.28 9.79 -23.91
N LEU A 88 7.47 9.36 -23.46
CA LEU A 88 7.70 8.95 -22.07
C LEU A 88 7.63 10.13 -21.10
N GLN A 89 8.17 11.30 -21.45
CA GLN A 89 8.03 12.52 -20.66
C GLN A 89 6.56 12.95 -20.53
N GLU A 90 5.79 12.88 -21.62
CA GLU A 90 4.35 13.18 -21.61
C GLU A 90 3.59 12.18 -20.73
N PHE A 91 3.86 10.88 -20.84
CA PHE A 91 3.25 9.85 -20.00
C PHE A 91 3.55 10.07 -18.51
N ILE A 92 4.80 10.33 -18.14
CA ILE A 92 5.19 10.54 -16.74
C ILE A 92 4.59 11.84 -16.20
N SER A 93 4.54 12.90 -17.03
CA SER A 93 3.88 14.15 -16.65
C SER A 93 2.38 13.95 -16.38
N LEU A 94 1.70 13.15 -17.20
CA LEU A 94 0.31 12.77 -16.95
C LEU A 94 0.20 11.97 -15.64
N PHE A 95 1.11 11.02 -15.41
CA PHE A 95 1.12 10.17 -14.23
C PHE A 95 1.35 10.96 -12.93
N ASP A 96 2.31 11.88 -12.91
CA ASP A 96 2.62 12.73 -11.75
C ASP A 96 1.43 13.64 -11.39
N ASN A 97 0.67 14.11 -12.39
CA ASN A 97 -0.53 14.92 -12.16
C ASN A 97 -1.69 14.11 -11.58
N ILE A 98 -1.88 12.85 -12.00
CA ILE A 98 -2.96 12.00 -11.49
C ILE A 98 -2.59 11.29 -10.18
N TYR A 99 -1.29 11.08 -9.91
CA TYR A 99 -0.79 10.36 -8.73
C TYR A 99 -1.39 10.86 -7.40
N PRO A 100 -1.42 12.17 -7.07
CA PRO A 100 -2.01 12.63 -5.83
C PRO A 100 -3.53 12.36 -5.75
N ILE A 101 -4.24 12.47 -6.88
CA ILE A 101 -5.68 12.17 -6.96
C ILE A 101 -5.90 10.68 -6.74
N LEU A 102 -5.07 9.84 -7.37
CA LEU A 102 -5.14 8.38 -7.22
C LEU A 102 -4.86 7.96 -5.77
N LEU A 103 -3.83 8.51 -5.14
CA LEU A 103 -3.54 8.27 -3.72
C LEU A 103 -4.71 8.69 -2.83
N PHE A 104 -5.32 9.85 -3.10
CA PHE A 104 -6.47 10.31 -2.36
C PHE A 104 -7.66 9.35 -2.50
N VAL A 105 -7.97 8.91 -3.73
CA VAL A 105 -9.07 7.98 -4.01
C VAL A 105 -8.83 6.62 -3.35
N ILE A 106 -7.62 6.07 -3.47
CA ILE A 106 -7.26 4.80 -2.85
C ILE A 106 -7.33 4.92 -1.32
N GLY A 107 -6.75 5.98 -0.75
CA GLY A 107 -6.81 6.24 0.69
C GLY A 107 -8.24 6.37 1.20
N PHE A 108 -9.10 7.06 0.44
CA PHE A 108 -10.52 7.18 0.74
C PHE A 108 -11.25 5.83 0.70
N LEU A 109 -10.99 5.00 -0.32
CA LEU A 109 -11.58 3.66 -0.42
C LEU A 109 -11.13 2.74 0.72
N VAL A 110 -9.84 2.77 1.06
CA VAL A 110 -9.29 2.02 2.21
C VAL A 110 -9.96 2.47 3.51
N TYR A 111 -10.15 3.78 3.71
CA TYR A 111 -10.86 4.30 4.86
C TYR A 111 -12.32 3.83 4.93
N LEU A 112 -13.05 3.87 3.81
CA LEU A 112 -14.42 3.37 3.74
C LEU A 112 -14.49 1.87 4.05
N PHE A 113 -13.55 1.09 3.53
CA PHE A 113 -13.46 -0.34 3.79
C PHE A 113 -13.19 -0.62 5.27
N GLN A 114 -12.31 0.18 5.90
CA GLN A 114 -12.05 0.09 7.34
C GLN A 114 -13.30 0.42 8.18
N LEU A 115 -14.05 1.46 7.81
CA LEU A 115 -15.33 1.79 8.44
C LEU A 115 -16.33 0.64 8.32
N PHE A 116 -16.41 0.02 7.15
CA PHE A 116 -17.29 -1.12 6.91
C PHE A 116 -16.93 -2.33 7.80
N ILE A 117 -15.65 -2.72 7.84
CA ILE A 117 -15.19 -3.81 8.72
C ILE A 117 -15.49 -3.49 10.19
N THR A 118 -15.22 -2.25 10.62
CA THR A 118 -15.47 -1.81 12.00
C THR A 118 -16.95 -1.86 12.33
N PHE A 119 -17.81 -1.40 11.41
CA PHE A 119 -19.26 -1.46 11.55
C PHE A 119 -19.76 -2.90 11.70
N VAL A 120 -19.29 -3.83 10.85
CA VAL A 120 -19.64 -5.25 10.94
C VAL A 120 -19.16 -5.85 12.26
N GLY A 121 -17.91 -5.56 12.65
CA GLY A 121 -17.32 -6.02 13.92
C GLY A 121 -18.12 -5.55 15.14
N VAL A 122 -18.44 -4.26 15.21
CA VAL A 122 -19.28 -3.70 16.29
C VAL A 122 -20.67 -4.35 16.30
N THR A 123 -21.28 -4.55 15.13
CA THR A 123 -22.61 -5.17 15.02
C THR A 123 -22.63 -6.61 15.55
N LEU A 124 -21.61 -7.41 15.21
CA LEU A 124 -21.45 -8.78 15.70
C LEU A 124 -21.16 -8.82 17.21
N LEU A 125 -20.26 -7.96 17.71
CA LEU A 125 -19.96 -7.91 19.13
C LEU A 125 -21.13 -7.37 19.95
N ALA A 126 -21.92 -6.44 19.42
CA ALA A 126 -23.14 -5.95 20.06
C ALA A 126 -24.22 -7.03 20.14
N PHE A 127 -24.28 -7.92 19.14
CA PHE A 127 -25.15 -9.09 19.19
C PHE A 127 -24.77 -10.01 20.37
N ILE A 128 -23.48 -10.32 20.52
CA ILE A 128 -22.97 -11.08 21.67
C ILE A 128 -23.22 -10.32 22.99
N GLY A 129 -22.95 -9.02 23.02
CA GLY A 129 -23.14 -8.15 24.18
C GLY A 129 -24.62 -8.03 24.60
N SER A 130 -25.56 -8.24 23.69
CA SER A 130 -26.99 -8.20 24.00
C SER A 130 -27.37 -9.35 24.94
N ALA A 131 -26.71 -10.51 24.83
CA ALA A 131 -26.87 -11.60 25.79
C ALA A 131 -26.35 -11.25 27.20
N MET A 132 -25.44 -10.28 27.31
CA MET A 132 -24.88 -9.82 28.59
C MET A 132 -25.80 -8.83 29.33
N SER A 133 -26.86 -8.32 28.67
CA SER A 133 -27.73 -7.26 29.21
C SER A 133 -28.61 -7.70 30.39
N GLY A 134 -28.92 -9.00 30.50
CA GLY A 134 -29.66 -9.57 31.63
C GLY A 134 -30.91 -8.77 32.03
N GLN A 135 -31.00 -8.39 33.30
CA GLN A 135 -32.14 -7.63 33.86
C GLN A 135 -32.16 -6.13 33.50
N ARG A 136 -31.15 -5.62 32.79
CA ARG A 136 -30.96 -4.18 32.57
C ARG A 136 -31.88 -3.61 31.48
N LYS A 137 -32.63 -4.47 30.78
CA LYS A 137 -33.59 -4.15 29.70
C LYS A 137 -33.02 -3.17 28.67
N LEU A 138 -31.76 -3.37 28.27
CA LEU A 138 -31.12 -2.57 27.22
C LEU A 138 -31.65 -2.95 25.85
N SER A 139 -32.00 -1.95 25.04
CA SER A 139 -32.28 -2.16 23.62
C SER A 139 -31.01 -2.49 22.83
N TYR A 140 -31.15 -3.20 21.71
CA TYR A 140 -30.00 -3.49 20.83
C TYR A 140 -29.26 -2.23 20.41
N LYS A 141 -29.98 -1.14 20.12
CA LYS A 141 -29.40 0.16 19.80
C LYS A 141 -28.47 0.66 20.91
N GLN A 142 -28.89 0.57 22.17
CA GLN A 142 -28.07 0.98 23.31
C GLN A 142 -26.84 0.09 23.46
N VAL A 143 -27.00 -1.24 23.36
CA VAL A 143 -25.87 -2.17 23.42
C VAL A 143 -24.87 -1.89 22.30
N TRP A 144 -25.36 -1.68 21.07
CA TRP A 144 -24.54 -1.35 19.91
C TRP A 144 -23.74 -0.06 20.11
N THR A 145 -24.38 0.99 20.64
CA THR A 145 -23.70 2.24 20.99
C THR A 145 -22.63 2.02 22.06
N LEU A 146 -22.92 1.23 23.11
CA LEU A 146 -21.94 0.90 24.13
C LEU A 146 -20.77 0.09 23.54
N THR A 147 -21.04 -0.87 22.66
CA THR A 147 -20.01 -1.66 21.97
C THR A 147 -19.09 -0.79 21.13
N ALA A 148 -19.64 0.19 20.40
CA ALA A 148 -18.85 1.15 19.63
C ALA A 148 -17.89 1.94 20.53
N TYR A 149 -18.34 2.39 21.70
CA TYR A 149 -17.46 3.05 22.68
C TYR A 149 -16.43 2.09 23.27
N SER A 150 -16.82 0.86 23.63
CA SER A 150 -15.88 -0.16 24.12
C SER A 150 -14.79 -0.51 23.10
N TYR A 151 -15.04 -0.31 21.81
CA TYR A 151 -14.07 -0.48 20.72
C TYR A 151 -12.92 0.54 20.77
N THR A 152 -13.17 1.75 21.30
CA THR A 152 -12.19 2.85 21.28
C THR A 152 -10.98 2.60 22.18
N ILE A 153 -11.18 1.97 23.35
CA ILE A 153 -10.11 1.68 24.31
C ILE A 153 -9.03 0.77 23.70
N PRO A 154 -9.36 -0.42 23.16
CA PRO A 154 -8.35 -1.25 22.51
C PRO A 154 -7.80 -0.57 21.25
N THR A 155 -8.60 0.19 20.49
CA THR A 155 -8.07 0.95 19.34
C THR A 155 -6.93 1.88 19.75
N ILE A 156 -7.12 2.70 20.79
CA ILE A 156 -6.10 3.62 21.30
C ILE A 156 -4.89 2.84 21.82
N PHE A 157 -5.13 1.75 22.57
CA PHE A 157 -4.05 0.92 23.07
C PHE A 157 -3.18 0.34 21.94
N PHE A 158 -3.78 -0.29 20.94
CA PHE A 158 -3.05 -0.86 19.81
C PHE A 158 -2.40 0.20 18.92
N MET A 159 -3.04 1.37 18.77
CA MET A 159 -2.43 2.53 18.10
C MET A 159 -1.10 2.94 18.78
N ILE A 160 -1.06 2.96 20.11
CA ILE A 160 0.16 3.28 20.87
C ILE A 160 1.21 2.17 20.68
N MET A 161 0.82 0.90 20.75
CA MET A 161 1.74 -0.23 20.53
C MET A 161 2.36 -0.19 19.14
N ASP A 162 1.56 0.08 18.10
CA ASP A 162 2.01 0.20 16.72
C ASP A 162 2.94 1.42 16.54
N ALA A 163 2.65 2.54 17.21
CA ALA A 163 3.52 3.72 17.21
C ALA A 163 4.88 3.42 17.85
N CYS A 164 4.91 2.59 18.90
CA CYS A 164 6.14 2.10 19.53
C CYS A 164 6.81 0.93 18.79
N LYS A 165 6.25 0.48 17.66
CA LYS A 165 6.71 -0.70 16.90
C LYS A 165 6.74 -2.00 17.74
N ILE A 166 5.85 -2.10 18.74
CA ILE A 166 5.71 -3.29 19.58
C ILE A 166 4.68 -4.22 18.94
N VAL A 167 5.12 -5.39 18.50
CA VAL A 167 4.22 -6.41 17.95
C VAL A 167 3.56 -7.17 19.10
N VAL A 168 2.23 -7.13 19.15
CA VAL A 168 1.44 -7.87 20.13
C VAL A 168 0.97 -9.19 19.51
N PRO A 169 1.49 -10.35 19.95
CA PRO A 169 1.06 -11.65 19.44
C PRO A 169 -0.43 -11.89 19.70
N GLY A 170 -1.16 -12.37 18.70
CA GLY A 170 -2.61 -12.63 18.84
C GLY A 170 -3.44 -11.36 19.04
N SER A 171 -2.98 -10.21 18.54
CA SER A 171 -3.63 -8.90 18.67
C SER A 171 -5.14 -8.94 18.40
N THR A 172 -5.61 -9.65 17.38
CA THR A 172 -7.04 -9.77 17.06
C THR A 172 -7.87 -10.39 18.20
N PHE A 173 -7.40 -11.47 18.82
CA PHE A 173 -8.13 -12.13 19.91
C PHE A 173 -8.10 -11.29 21.18
N ILE A 174 -6.95 -10.69 21.49
CA ILE A 174 -6.79 -9.75 22.62
C ILE A 174 -7.71 -8.55 22.42
N TYR A 175 -7.77 -8.01 21.20
CA TYR A 175 -8.62 -6.91 20.84
C TYR A 175 -10.09 -7.23 21.14
N ILE A 176 -10.60 -8.34 20.63
CA ILE A 176 -11.99 -8.78 20.86
C ILE A 176 -12.25 -9.00 22.35
N ALA A 177 -11.32 -9.64 23.06
CA ALA A 177 -11.45 -9.88 24.50
C ALA A 177 -11.55 -8.57 25.29
N VAL A 178 -10.69 -7.59 25.00
CA VAL A 178 -10.71 -6.27 25.65
C VAL A 178 -12.03 -5.55 25.36
N VAL A 179 -12.52 -5.57 24.11
CA VAL A 179 -13.83 -4.98 23.79
C VAL A 179 -14.94 -5.61 24.62
N LEU A 180 -14.99 -6.95 24.70
CA LEU A 180 -16.04 -7.66 25.45
C LEU A 180 -15.94 -7.40 26.96
N ILE A 181 -14.74 -7.33 27.53
CA ILE A 181 -14.53 -7.00 28.95
C ILE A 181 -15.04 -5.59 29.24
N VAL A 182 -14.63 -4.59 28.44
CA VAL A 182 -15.07 -3.20 28.62
C VAL A 182 -16.57 -3.08 28.44
N LEU A 183 -17.14 -3.74 27.43
CA LEU A 183 -18.58 -3.76 27.19
C LEU A 183 -19.34 -4.36 28.36
N TYR A 184 -18.89 -5.50 28.87
CA TYR A 184 -19.50 -6.16 30.03
C TYR A 184 -19.48 -5.27 31.27
N LEU A 185 -18.33 -4.65 31.58
CA LEU A 185 -18.20 -3.74 32.72
C LEU A 185 -19.12 -2.52 32.56
N THR A 186 -19.22 -1.98 31.36
CA THR A 186 -20.06 -0.81 31.06
C THR A 186 -21.54 -1.15 31.18
N ILE A 187 -21.97 -2.30 30.64
CA ILE A 187 -23.34 -2.82 30.82
C ILE A 187 -23.63 -3.04 32.31
N LYS A 188 -22.65 -3.51 33.08
CA LYS A 188 -22.73 -3.70 34.55
C LYS A 188 -22.75 -2.39 35.35
N GLU A 189 -22.59 -1.24 34.73
CA GLU A 189 -22.79 0.07 35.39
C GLU A 189 -24.16 0.72 35.09
N VAL A 190 -24.87 0.29 34.05
CA VAL A 190 -26.23 0.80 33.71
C VAL A 190 -27.28 0.52 34.83
N PRO A 191 -27.99 1.50 35.40
CA PRO A 191 -28.97 1.24 36.46
C PRO A 191 -30.04 0.20 36.08
N LYS A 192 -30.44 -0.65 37.04
CA LYS A 192 -31.57 -1.57 36.82
C LYS A 192 -32.87 -0.75 36.67
N PRO A 193 -33.80 -1.15 35.78
CA PRO A 193 -35.10 -0.52 35.70
C PRO A 193 -35.78 -0.55 37.06
N LYS A 194 -36.32 0.59 37.53
CA LYS A 194 -37.15 0.61 38.74
C LYS A 194 -38.38 -0.28 38.49
N GLU A 195 -38.66 -1.19 39.42
CA GLU A 195 -39.93 -1.93 39.39
C GLU A 195 -41.08 -0.93 39.48
N LYS A 196 -42.11 -1.13 38.64
CA LYS A 196 -43.34 -0.32 38.64
C LYS A 196 -44.32 -0.91 39.63
#